data_AF-A0A8B8N014-F1
#
_entry.id   AF-A0A8B8N014-F1
#
_cell.length_a   1.000
_cell.length_b   1.000
_cell.length_c   1.000
_cell.angle_alpha   90.00
_cell.angle_beta   90.00
_cell.angle_gamma   90.00
#
_symmetry.space_group_name_H-M   'P 1'
#
loop_
_entity.id
_entity.type
_entity.pdbx_description
1 polymer ?
#
loop_
_entity_poly.entity_id
_entity_poly.type
_entity_poly.pdbx_seq_one_letter_code
_entity_poly.pdbx_strand_id
1 'polypeptide(L)'
;MVYLIFDKLELVRGWDKSSTILPLLFNLLDSIPNIPEVGLIFISSTPADTFYSSLGYIEPMPIYFPTYNEDDLRQILARNQANPKLYSSFLEPSEMAMGQKEAEVQELLTKGPGSFPLERLLEVPPGNLDLHVSSRSLV
;
A
#
# COMPACT_ATOMS: atom_id res chain seq x y z
N MET A 1 5.95 -27.15 17.55
CA MET A 1 5.84 -26.28 16.37
C MET A 1 5.84 -24.82 16.82
N VAL A 2 6.83 -24.03 16.39
CA VAL A 2 6.89 -22.57 16.63
C VAL A 2 6.80 -21.87 15.27
N TYR A 3 6.08 -20.75 15.17
CA TYR A 3 6.02 -19.95 13.95
C TYR A 3 6.60 -18.58 14.20
N LEU A 4 7.52 -18.15 13.32
CA LEU A 4 8.06 -16.80 13.33
C LEU A 4 7.46 -16.04 12.15
N ILE A 5 6.67 -15.01 12.45
CA ILE A 5 5.94 -14.23 11.46
C ILE A 5 6.62 -12.87 11.34
N PHE A 6 7.08 -12.56 10.13
CA PHE A 6 7.64 -11.26 9.78
C PHE A 6 6.61 -10.48 8.97
N ASP A 7 6.00 -9.48 9.61
CA ASP A 7 5.09 -8.56 8.94
C ASP A 7 5.85 -7.42 8.23
N LYS A 8 5.28 -6.90 7.15
CA LYS A 8 5.83 -5.81 6.33
C LYS A 8 7.27 -6.01 5.89
N LEU A 9 7.59 -7.18 5.35
CA LEU A 9 8.94 -7.54 4.89
C LEU A 9 9.52 -6.52 3.89
N GLU A 10 8.67 -5.84 3.12
CA GLU A 10 9.07 -4.80 2.16
C GLU A 10 9.97 -3.71 2.76
N LEU A 11 9.83 -3.44 4.06
CA LEU A 11 10.61 -2.43 4.78
C LEU A 11 12.08 -2.82 4.95
N VAL A 12 12.38 -4.13 5.02
CA VAL A 12 13.75 -4.64 5.19
C VAL A 12 14.63 -4.25 4.00
N ARG A 13 14.04 -4.03 2.82
CA ARG A 13 14.79 -3.58 1.64
C ARG A 13 15.41 -2.19 1.83
N GLY A 14 14.77 -1.33 2.62
CA GLY A 14 15.27 0.01 2.94
C GLY A 14 16.30 0.03 4.06
N TRP A 15 16.59 -1.11 4.70
CA TRP A 15 17.58 -1.19 5.77
C TRP A 15 18.99 -1.20 5.21
N ASP A 16 19.94 -0.68 6.00
CA ASP A 16 21.36 -0.87 5.70
C ASP A 16 21.68 -2.37 5.65
N LYS A 17 22.42 -2.78 4.62
CA LYS A 17 22.79 -4.19 4.37
C LYS A 17 21.60 -5.14 4.13
N SER A 18 20.49 -4.64 3.57
CA SER A 18 19.35 -5.47 3.17
C SER A 18 19.73 -6.67 2.29
N SER A 19 20.75 -6.52 1.45
CA SER A 19 21.34 -7.59 0.62
C SER A 19 21.95 -8.75 1.41
N THR A 20 22.34 -8.54 2.67
CA THR A 20 22.85 -9.60 3.57
C THR A 20 21.75 -10.12 4.49
N ILE A 21 20.87 -9.23 4.95
CA ILE A 21 19.80 -9.55 5.91
C ILE A 21 18.74 -10.46 5.27
N LEU A 22 18.30 -10.17 4.03
CA LEU A 22 17.26 -10.95 3.38
C LEU A 22 17.67 -12.42 3.16
N PRO A 23 18.86 -12.73 2.57
CA PRO A 23 19.32 -14.11 2.47
C PRO A 23 19.46 -14.81 3.83
N LEU A 24 19.91 -14.10 4.87
CA LEU A 24 20.01 -14.66 6.22
C LEU A 24 18.63 -15.05 6.79
N LEU A 25 17.63 -14.19 6.60
CA LEU A 25 16.25 -14.45 7.05
C LEU A 25 15.65 -15.66 6.34
N PHE A 26 15.84 -15.78 5.03
CA PHE A 26 15.31 -16.89 4.25
C PHE A 26 16.01 -18.22 4.57
N ASN A 27 17.31 -18.19 4.87
CA ASN A 27 18.08 -19.39 5.23
C ASN A 27 18.14 -19.67 6.74
N LEU A 28 17.31 -19.00 7.54
CA LEU A 28 17.41 -19.07 9.01
C LEU A 28 17.10 -20.47 9.56
N LEU A 29 16.25 -21.24 8.86
CA LEU A 29 15.94 -22.62 9.20
C LEU A 29 17.14 -23.57 8.99
N ASP A 30 17.90 -23.38 7.91
CA ASP A 30 19.08 -24.21 7.61
C ASP A 30 20.30 -23.83 8.46
N SER A 31 20.38 -22.56 8.87
CA SER A 31 21.54 -22.02 9.57
C SER A 31 21.67 -22.49 11.02
N ILE A 32 20.63 -23.12 11.59
CA ILE A 32 20.62 -23.52 13.00
C ILE A 32 20.31 -25.03 13.09
N PRO A 33 21.32 -25.88 13.31
CA PRO A 33 21.17 -27.33 13.18
C PRO A 33 20.36 -28.02 14.31
N ASN A 34 19.74 -27.28 15.23
CA ASN A 34 19.03 -27.82 16.39
C ASN A 34 17.74 -27.05 16.76
N ILE A 35 17.14 -26.28 15.84
CA ILE A 35 15.86 -25.63 16.17
C ILE A 35 14.76 -26.70 16.26
N PRO A 36 13.86 -26.65 17.26
CA PRO A 36 12.57 -27.35 17.18
C PRO A 36 11.85 -27.01 15.88
N GLU A 37 10.88 -27.82 15.46
CA GLU A 37 10.02 -27.63 14.28
C GLU A 37 9.53 -26.16 14.16
N VAL A 38 10.24 -25.32 13.39
CA VAL A 38 9.94 -23.88 13.20
C VAL A 38 9.48 -23.64 11.77
N GLY A 39 8.35 -22.93 11.64
CA GLY A 39 7.90 -22.36 10.37
C GLY A 39 8.23 -20.87 10.29
N LEU A 40 8.73 -20.41 9.15
CA LEU A 40 8.88 -18.98 8.85
C LEU A 40 7.74 -18.54 7.94
N ILE A 41 7.08 -17.43 8.29
CA ILE A 41 6.04 -16.81 7.48
C ILE A 41 6.44 -15.36 7.23
N PHE A 42 6.50 -14.99 5.97
CA PHE A 42 6.80 -13.62 5.55
C PHE A 42 5.55 -13.00 4.94
N ILE A 43 5.16 -11.84 5.44
CA ILE A 43 4.03 -11.06 4.93
C ILE A 43 4.58 -9.80 4.28
N SER A 44 4.14 -9.54 3.06
CA SER A 44 4.58 -8.40 2.26
C SER A 44 3.44 -7.87 1.42
N SER A 45 3.36 -6.54 1.27
CA SER A 45 2.47 -5.89 0.30
C SER A 45 3.04 -5.88 -1.13
N THR A 46 4.35 -6.12 -1.28
CA THR A 46 5.02 -6.23 -2.58
C THR A 46 5.22 -7.68 -2.99
N PRO A 47 5.21 -7.97 -4.31
CA PRO A 47 5.36 -9.34 -4.79
C PRO A 47 6.74 -9.92 -4.45
N ALA A 48 6.80 -11.25 -4.38
CA ALA A 48 7.99 -12.00 -3.94
C ALA A 48 9.21 -11.71 -4.83
N ASP A 49 8.97 -11.38 -6.10
CA ASP A 49 9.99 -11.05 -7.08
C ASP A 49 10.85 -9.85 -6.73
N THR A 50 10.27 -8.93 -5.97
CA THR A 50 10.95 -7.73 -5.51
C THR A 50 12.02 -8.00 -4.44
N PHE A 51 12.10 -9.23 -3.92
CA PHE A 51 13.09 -9.66 -2.94
C PHE A 51 14.20 -10.51 -3.57
N TYR A 52 14.08 -10.92 -4.85
CA TYR A 52 15.13 -11.67 -5.52
C TYR A 52 16.39 -10.82 -5.63
N SER A 53 17.41 -11.22 -4.87
CA SER A 53 18.78 -10.85 -5.10
C SER A 53 19.47 -12.02 -5.80
N SER A 54 20.53 -11.77 -6.57
CA SER A 54 21.31 -12.80 -7.27
C SER A 54 22.07 -13.78 -6.33
N LEU A 55 21.74 -13.78 -5.05
CA LEU A 55 22.33 -14.58 -4.00
C LEU A 55 21.45 -15.82 -3.79
N GLY A 56 22.04 -17.01 -3.89
CA GLY A 56 21.35 -18.30 -3.78
C GLY A 56 20.86 -18.60 -2.36
N TYR A 57 19.71 -18.07 -1.98
CA TYR A 57 18.95 -18.47 -0.80
C TYR A 57 17.77 -19.37 -1.19
N ILE A 58 17.21 -20.10 -0.22
CA ILE A 58 16.02 -20.92 -0.44
C ILE A 58 14.80 -20.01 -0.59
N GLU A 59 14.15 -20.09 -1.75
CA GLU A 59 12.95 -19.33 -2.02
C GLU A 59 11.78 -19.83 -1.15
N PRO A 60 11.14 -18.96 -0.35
CA PRO A 60 9.94 -19.33 0.39
C PRO A 60 8.79 -19.59 -0.60
N MET A 61 7.90 -20.54 -0.28
CA MET A 61 6.72 -20.82 -1.09
C MET A 61 5.79 -19.60 -1.12
N PRO A 62 5.56 -18.97 -2.30
CA PRO A 62 4.72 -17.77 -2.36
C PRO A 62 3.24 -18.15 -2.24
N ILE A 63 2.51 -17.42 -1.38
CA ILE A 63 1.05 -17.50 -1.27
C ILE A 63 0.50 -16.11 -1.52
N TYR A 64 -0.36 -15.98 -2.53
CA TYR A 64 -1.00 -14.72 -2.88
C TYR A 64 -2.38 -14.62 -2.23
N PHE A 65 -2.61 -13.53 -1.48
CA PHE A 65 -3.92 -13.18 -0.94
C PHE A 65 -4.54 -12.10 -1.84
N PRO A 66 -5.57 -12.42 -2.63
CA PRO A 66 -6.20 -11.44 -3.51
C PRO A 66 -6.92 -10.36 -2.70
N THR A 67 -7.04 -9.17 -3.30
CA THR A 67 -7.90 -8.12 -2.78
C THR A 67 -9.36 -8.58 -2.82
N TYR A 68 -10.11 -8.23 -1.78
CA TYR A 68 -11.55 -8.49 -1.74
C TYR A 68 -12.27 -7.68 -2.81
N ASN A 69 -13.17 -8.33 -3.55
CA ASN A 69 -14.11 -7.62 -4.40
C ASN A 69 -15.29 -7.08 -3.56
N GLU A 70 -16.18 -6.31 -4.18
CA GLU A 70 -17.33 -5.71 -3.49
C GLU A 70 -18.24 -6.76 -2.82
N ASP A 71 -18.53 -7.87 -3.50
CA ASP A 71 -19.37 -8.94 -2.97
C ASP A 71 -18.71 -9.66 -1.78
N ASP A 72 -17.39 -9.86 -1.83
CA ASP A 72 -16.59 -10.40 -0.73
C ASP A 72 -16.68 -9.46 0.49
N LEU A 73 -16.50 -8.16 0.27
CA LEU A 73 -16.60 -7.15 1.33
C LEU A 73 -18.00 -7.11 1.94
N ARG A 74 -19.05 -7.13 1.12
CA ARG A 74 -20.45 -7.20 1.60
C ARG A 74 -20.66 -8.40 2.51
N GLN A 75 -20.18 -9.57 2.10
CA GLN A 75 -20.30 -10.80 2.90
C GLN A 75 -19.49 -10.74 4.19
N ILE A 76 -18.25 -10.22 4.13
CA ILE A 76 -17.38 -10.09 5.30
C ILE A 76 -17.97 -9.12 6.32
N LEU A 77 -18.48 -7.97 5.87
CA LEU A 77 -19.04 -6.93 6.73
C LEU A 77 -20.40 -7.31 7.32
N ALA A 78 -21.22 -8.06 6.56
CA ALA A 78 -22.49 -8.59 7.06
C ALA A 78 -22.33 -9.79 8.00
N ARG A 79 -21.13 -10.39 8.08
CA ARG A 79 -20.85 -11.56 8.93
C ARG A 79 -21.03 -11.20 10.41
N ASN A 80 -21.67 -12.10 11.16
CA ASN A 80 -21.92 -11.98 12.61
C ASN A 80 -22.80 -10.80 13.04
N GLN A 81 -23.52 -10.16 12.11
CA GLN A 81 -24.49 -9.11 12.45
C GLN A 81 -25.80 -9.72 12.96
N ALA A 82 -26.35 -9.15 14.04
CA ALA A 82 -27.59 -9.64 14.65
C ALA A 82 -28.81 -9.49 13.71
N ASN A 83 -28.78 -8.53 12.78
CA ASN A 83 -29.78 -8.38 11.73
C ASN A 83 -29.11 -8.08 10.37
N PRO A 84 -28.76 -9.13 9.61
CA PRO A 84 -28.02 -8.98 8.36
C PRO A 84 -28.81 -8.22 7.28
N LYS A 85 -30.16 -8.26 7.30
CA LYS A 85 -31.01 -7.55 6.33
C LYS A 85 -31.01 -6.03 6.52
N LEU A 86 -30.92 -5.57 7.76
CA LEU A 86 -30.78 -4.14 8.04
C LEU A 86 -29.36 -3.68 7.69
N TYR A 87 -28.35 -4.48 8.05
CA TYR A 87 -26.96 -4.12 7.79
C TYR A 87 -26.65 -4.02 6.30
N SER A 88 -27.15 -4.93 5.47
CA SER A 88 -26.98 -4.85 4.01
C SER A 88 -27.56 -3.57 3.43
N SER A 89 -28.70 -3.08 3.94
CA SER A 89 -29.32 -1.83 3.46
C SER A 89 -28.50 -0.57 3.76
N PHE A 90 -27.59 -0.62 4.74
CA PHE A 90 -26.65 0.47 5.04
C PHE A 90 -25.35 0.38 4.24
N LEU A 91 -25.02 -0.80 3.70
CA LEU A 91 -23.83 -0.99 2.86
C LEU A 91 -24.05 -0.43 1.45
N GLU A 92 -25.25 -0.57 0.88
CA GLU A 92 -25.55 -0.10 -0.49
C GLU A 92 -25.31 1.41 -0.72
N PRO A 93 -25.68 2.35 0.17
CA PRO A 93 -25.40 3.77 -0.03
C PRO A 93 -23.92 4.13 0.11
N SER A 94 -23.18 3.39 0.95
CA SER A 94 -21.75 3.64 1.19
C SER A 94 -20.88 3.23 -0.01
N GLU A 95 -21.30 2.21 -0.74
CA GLU A 95 -20.65 1.72 -1.96
C GLU A 95 -20.82 2.70 -3.13
N MET A 96 -22.02 3.28 -3.28
CA MET A 96 -22.25 4.34 -4.27
C MET A 96 -21.36 5.58 -4.01
N ALA A 97 -21.16 5.97 -2.75
CA ALA A 97 -20.31 7.09 -2.40
C ALA A 97 -18.80 6.82 -2.60
N MET A 98 -18.35 5.57 -2.40
CA MET A 98 -16.97 5.18 -2.69
C MET A 98 -16.70 5.06 -4.19
N GLY A 99 -17.61 4.46 -4.96
CA GLY A 99 -17.51 4.38 -6.42
C GLY A 99 -17.46 5.76 -7.09
N GLN A 100 -18.17 6.75 -6.55
CA GLN A 100 -18.07 8.14 -7.01
C GLN A 100 -16.68 8.75 -6.81
N LYS A 101 -16.03 8.47 -5.68
CA LYS A 101 -14.67 8.94 -5.41
C LYS A 101 -13.63 8.26 -6.30
N GLU A 102 -13.77 6.95 -6.54
CA GLU A 102 -12.88 6.24 -7.46
C GLU A 102 -13.05 6.70 -8.91
N ALA A 103 -14.29 6.97 -9.33
CA ALA A 103 -14.58 7.55 -10.64
C ALA A 103 -14.02 8.98 -10.77
N GLU A 104 -14.15 9.82 -9.73
CA GLU A 104 -13.57 11.16 -9.69
C GLU A 104 -12.04 11.13 -9.72
N VAL A 105 -11.40 10.21 -8.98
CA VAL A 105 -9.94 10.02 -9.02
C VAL A 105 -9.50 9.53 -10.40
N GLN A 106 -10.21 8.57 -11.01
CA GLN A 106 -9.92 8.12 -12.38
C GLN A 106 -10.16 9.23 -13.42
N GLU A 107 -11.17 10.06 -13.24
CA GLU A 107 -11.43 11.24 -14.09
C GLU A 107 -10.33 12.28 -13.94
N LEU A 108 -9.82 12.51 -12.73
CA LEU A 108 -8.68 13.41 -12.46
C LEU A 108 -7.36 12.88 -13.04
N LEU A 109 -7.17 11.55 -13.06
CA LEU A 109 -5.98 10.91 -13.64
C LEU A 109 -6.00 10.87 -15.17
N THR A 110 -7.19 10.89 -15.79
CA THR A 110 -7.36 10.87 -17.26
C THR A 110 -7.45 12.27 -17.87
N LYS A 111 -7.72 13.29 -17.07
CA LYS A 111 -7.67 14.69 -17.48
C LYS A 111 -6.21 15.17 -17.54
N GLY A 112 -5.69 15.30 -18.76
CA GLY A 112 -4.35 15.85 -18.98
C GLY A 112 -4.16 17.27 -18.40
N PRO A 113 -2.91 17.77 -18.28
CA PRO A 113 -2.54 18.98 -17.54
C PRO A 113 -3.19 20.31 -18.00
N GLY A 114 -4.09 20.29 -18.99
CA GLY A 114 -4.85 21.43 -19.49
C GLY A 114 -6.35 21.43 -19.14
N SER A 115 -6.86 20.47 -18.35
CA SER A 115 -8.29 20.36 -18.02
C SER A 115 -8.68 20.98 -16.66
N PHE A 116 -7.85 21.86 -16.11
CA PHE A 116 -8.21 22.66 -14.94
C PHE A 116 -9.18 23.77 -15.35
N PRO A 117 -10.44 23.78 -14.88
CA PRO A 117 -11.40 24.82 -15.22
C PRO A 117 -10.93 26.18 -14.64
N LEU A 118 -10.82 27.21 -15.50
CA LEU A 118 -10.31 28.55 -15.16
C LEU A 118 -11.07 29.24 -14.02
N GLU A 119 -12.28 28.77 -13.72
CA GLU A 119 -13.13 29.26 -12.65
C GLU A 119 -12.59 28.99 -11.23
N ARG A 120 -11.56 28.14 -11.08
CA ARG A 120 -10.75 28.07 -9.83
C ARG A 120 -9.52 28.98 -9.80
N LEU A 121 -9.09 29.56 -10.93
CA LEU A 121 -7.92 30.44 -10.99
C LEU A 121 -8.26 31.90 -10.62
N LEU A 122 -9.55 32.25 -10.60
CA LEU A 122 -10.06 33.61 -10.36
C LEU A 122 -10.45 33.89 -8.90
N GLU A 123 -10.28 32.92 -7.99
CA GLU A 123 -10.51 33.10 -6.54
C GLU A 123 -9.27 33.57 -5.76
N VAL A 124 -8.26 34.13 -6.43
CA VAL A 124 -7.19 34.86 -5.72
C VAL A 124 -7.73 36.24 -5.35
N PRO A 125 -7.95 36.57 -4.06
CA PRO A 125 -8.41 37.91 -3.68
C PRO A 125 -7.39 38.97 -4.11
N PRO A 126 -7.81 40.13 -4.66
CA PRO A 126 -6.90 41.18 -5.04
C PRO A 126 -6.47 41.91 -3.77
N GLY A 127 -5.27 41.64 -3.27
CA GLY A 127 -4.76 42.32 -2.09
C GLY A 127 -3.34 41.96 -1.73
N ASN A 128 -2.44 42.91 -1.96
CA ASN A 128 -1.03 43.00 -1.54
C ASN A 128 0.01 42.35 -2.46
N LEU A 129 0.17 42.99 -3.62
CA LEU A 129 1.48 43.15 -4.25
C LEU A 129 2.33 44.12 -3.41
N ASP A 130 3.23 43.60 -2.57
CA ASP A 130 4.45 44.32 -2.23
C ASP A 130 5.63 43.61 -2.91
N LEU A 131 5.89 44.05 -4.15
CA LEU A 131 7.11 43.77 -4.88
C LEU A 131 8.25 44.54 -4.21
N HIS A 132 9.07 43.86 -3.40
CA HIS A 132 10.43 44.32 -3.12
C HIS A 132 11.40 43.53 -4.00
N VAL A 133 11.67 44.07 -5.19
CA VAL A 133 12.80 43.66 -6.02
C VAL A 133 14.05 44.20 -5.35
N SER A 134 14.88 43.32 -4.77
CA SER A 134 16.27 43.66 -4.46
C SER A 134 17.18 42.82 -5.32
N SER A 135 17.60 43.43 -6.44
CA SER A 135 18.73 43.00 -7.21
C SER A 135 20.02 43.37 -6.48
N ARG A 136 20.85 42.39 -6.14
CA ARG A 136 22.31 42.58 -6.08
C ARG A 136 23.00 41.36 -6.66
N SER A 137 23.64 41.63 -7.80
CA SER A 137 24.68 40.81 -8.42
C SER A 137 26.04 41.16 -7.81
N LEU A 138 27.00 40.24 -7.98
CA LEU A 138 28.45 40.32 -7.72
C LEU A 138 28.83 40.14 -6.23
N VAL A 139 29.65 39.16 -5.85
CA VAL A 139 30.90 38.64 -6.44
C VAL A 139 30.99 37.12 -6.30
#